data_AF-A0A656YVV8-F1
#
_entry.id   AF-A0A656YVV8-F1
#
_cell.length_a   1.000
_cell.length_b   1.000
_cell.length_c   1.000
_cell.angle_alpha   90.00
_cell.angle_beta   90.00
_cell.angle_gamma   90.00
#
_symmetry.space_group_name_H-M   'P 1'
#
loop_
_entity.id
_entity.type
_entity.pdbx_description
1 polymer ?
#
loop_
_entity_poly.entity_id
_entity_poly.type
_entity_poly.pdbx_seq_one_letter_code
_entity_poly.pdbx_strand_id
1 'polypeptide(L)' 'MSDKKVSIPESLYEKVKERCEGAGFESVSEYVTFVLREVVEEEEEEEKEFSKEDEEKVKERLRALGYMS' A
#
# COMPACT_ATOMS: atom_id res chain seq x y z
N MET A 1 -20.98 10.17 4.03
CA MET A 1 -20.02 9.33 3.28
C MET A 1 -20.80 8.64 2.17
N SER A 2 -20.25 8.53 0.96
CA SER A 2 -20.94 7.82 -0.12
C SER A 2 -20.61 6.33 -0.01
N ASP A 3 -21.62 5.51 0.32
CA ASP A 3 -21.43 4.06 0.38
C ASP A 3 -21.09 3.51 -1.01
N LYS A 4 -19.95 2.83 -1.12
CA LYS A 4 -19.53 2.09 -2.30
C LYS A 4 -19.60 0.60 -2.00
N LYS A 5 -20.19 -0.18 -2.90
CA LYS A 5 -20.32 -1.63 -2.77
C LYS A 5 -19.35 -2.31 -3.73
N VAL A 6 -18.62 -3.29 -3.24
CA VAL A 6 -17.72 -4.13 -4.03
C VAL A 6 -18.19 -5.58 -3.88
N SER A 7 -18.31 -6.29 -4.99
CA SER A 7 -18.66 -7.71 -4.98
C SER A 7 -17.39 -8.54 -4.93
N ILE A 8 -17.28 -9.43 -3.95
CA ILE A 8 -16.19 -10.39 -3.83
C ILE A 8 -16.75 -11.81 -3.76
N PRO A 9 -15.97 -12.82 -4.19
CA PRO A 9 -16.37 -14.22 -4.02
C PRO A 9 -16.62 -14.55 -2.54
N GLU A 10 -17.62 -15.41 -2.28
CA GLU A 10 -17.98 -15.84 -0.92
C GLU A 10 -16.79 -16.48 -0.19
N SER A 11 -15.99 -17.28 -0.90
CA SER A 11 -14.78 -17.90 -0.37
C SER A 11 -13.70 -16.90 0.06
N LEU A 12 -13.66 -15.70 -0.53
CA LEU A 12 -12.77 -14.63 -0.11
C LEU A 12 -13.34 -13.94 1.14
N TYR A 13 -14.64 -13.66 1.14
CA TYR A 13 -15.32 -13.04 2.27
C TYR A 13 -15.18 -13.86 3.56
N GLU A 14 -15.32 -15.18 3.49
CA GLU A 14 -15.14 -16.07 4.65
C GLU A 14 -13.73 -15.96 5.25
N LYS A 15 -12.69 -15.99 4.42
CA LYS A 15 -11.30 -15.82 4.86
C LYS A 15 -11.06 -14.45 5.50
N VAL A 16 -11.64 -13.41 4.92
CA VAL A 16 -11.55 -12.04 5.46
C VAL A 16 -12.27 -11.97 6.81
N LYS A 17 -13.41 -12.63 6.95
CA LYS A 17 -14.17 -12.68 8.20
C LYS A 17 -13.41 -13.40 9.32
N GLU A 18 -12.84 -14.57 9.05
CA GLU A 18 -11.99 -15.29 10.03
C GLU A 18 -10.81 -14.42 10.50
N ARG A 19 -10.20 -13.70 9.56
CA ARG A 19 -9.09 -12.80 9.85
C ARG A 19 -9.51 -11.55 10.64
N CYS A 20 -10.69 -11.02 10.33
CA CYS A 20 -11.31 -9.90 11.05
C CYS A 20 -11.56 -10.26 12.53
N GLU A 21 -12.09 -11.45 12.79
CA GLU A 21 -12.34 -11.95 14.16
C GLU A 21 -11.04 -12.10 14.96
N GLY A 22 -9.96 -12.56 14.32
CA GLY A 22 -8.64 -12.69 14.96
C GLY A 22 -7.90 -11.37 15.16
N ALA A 23 -8.21 -10.33 14.38
CA ALA A 23 -7.52 -9.05 14.40
C ALA A 23 -8.19 -7.99 15.29
N GLY A 24 -9.35 -8.28 15.87
CA GLY A 24 -10.02 -7.41 16.84
C GLY A 24 -10.83 -6.26 16.24
N PHE A 25 -11.19 -6.35 14.95
CA PHE A 25 -12.05 -5.36 14.29
C PHE A 25 -13.53 -5.63 14.57
N GLU A 26 -14.34 -4.57 14.72
CA GLU A 26 -15.78 -4.70 15.01
C GLU A 26 -16.59 -5.08 13.75
N SER A 27 -16.06 -4.80 12.56
CA SER A 27 -16.71 -5.13 11.30
C SER A 27 -15.75 -5.49 10.18
N VAL A 28 -16.21 -6.36 9.28
CA VAL A 28 -15.47 -6.73 8.06
C VAL A 28 -15.20 -5.51 7.19
N SER A 29 -16.14 -4.56 7.14
CA SER A 29 -15.98 -3.31 6.37
C SER A 29 -14.82 -2.46 6.88
N GLU A 30 -14.62 -2.39 8.20
CA GLU A 30 -13.53 -1.66 8.82
C GLU A 30 -12.19 -2.34 8.52
N TYR A 31 -12.11 -3.66 8.69
CA TYR A 31 -10.93 -4.45 8.36
C TYR A 31 -10.52 -4.29 6.88
N VAL A 32 -11.48 -4.40 5.96
CA VAL A 32 -11.21 -4.23 4.52
C VAL A 32 -10.76 -2.80 4.21
N THR A 33 -11.37 -1.80 4.85
CA THR A 33 -10.99 -0.39 4.66
C THR A 33 -9.56 -0.13 5.15
N PHE A 34 -9.18 -0.70 6.30
CA PHE A 34 -7.82 -0.62 6.83
C PHE A 34 -6.82 -1.24 5.85
N VAL A 35 -7.03 -2.50 5.44
CA VAL A 35 -6.12 -3.20 4.52
C VAL A 35 -6.00 -2.48 3.18
N LEU A 36 -7.11 -2.00 2.61
CA LEU A 36 -7.08 -1.27 1.34
C LEU A 36 -6.34 0.07 1.46
N ARG A 37 -6.44 0.73 2.61
CA ARG A 37 -5.68 1.97 2.85
C ARG A 37 -4.19 1.69 2.90
N GLU A 38 -3.75 0.74 3.71
CA GLU A 38 -2.32 0.41 3.84
C GLU A 38 -1.73 0.01 2.48
N VAL A 39 -2.43 -0.83 1.71
CA VAL A 39 -1.95 -1.27 0.38
C VAL A 39 -1.86 -0.12 -0.61
N VAL A 40 -2.82 0.81 -0.61
CA VAL A 40 -2.79 1.97 -1.52
C VAL A 40 -1.75 3.00 -1.08
N GLU A 41 -1.59 3.22 0.24
CA GLU A 41 -0.58 4.12 0.78
C GLU A 41 0.85 3.57 0.57
N GLU A 42 1.07 2.25 0.71
CA GLU A 42 2.35 1.60 0.37
C GLU A 42 2.68 1.76 -1.12
N GLU A 43 1.71 1.59 -2.03
CA GLU A 43 1.94 1.84 -3.46
C GLU A 43 2.28 3.32 -3.75
N GLU A 44 1.64 4.27 -3.07
CA GLU A 44 1.95 5.70 -3.22
C GLU A 44 3.33 6.07 -2.65
N GLU A 45 3.77 5.41 -1.57
CA GLU A 45 5.10 5.61 -0.98
C GLU A 45 6.18 4.93 -1.82
N GLU A 46 5.97 3.71 -2.32
CA GLU A 46 6.88 3.05 -3.25
C GLU A 46 7.02 3.82 -4.58
N GLU A 47 5.92 4.37 -5.13
CA GLU A 47 6.00 5.24 -6.31
C GLU A 47 6.79 6.54 -6.04
N LYS A 48 6.79 7.03 -4.80
CA LYS A 48 7.59 8.22 -4.40
C LYS A 48 9.04 7.88 -4.13
N GLU A 49 9.33 6.79 -3.42
CA GLU A 49 10.68 6.36 -3.04
C GLU A 49 11.49 5.80 -4.23
N PHE A 50 10.82 5.25 -5.26
CA PHE A 50 11.44 4.84 -6.53
C PHE A 50 11.19 5.84 -7.67
N SER A 51 10.93 7.11 -7.37
CA SER A 51 10.98 8.13 -8.41
C SER A 51 12.38 8.15 -9.02
N LYS A 52 12.47 7.85 -10.32
CA LYS A 52 13.71 7.93 -11.12
C LYS A 52 14.46 9.26 -10.92
N GLU A 53 13.75 10.30 -10.53
CA GLU A 53 14.30 11.61 -10.22
C GLU A 53 15.26 11.60 -9.02
N ASP A 54 14.97 10.82 -7.98
CA ASP A 54 15.84 10.71 -6.80
C ASP A 54 17.04 9.81 -7.08
N GLU A 55 16.87 8.76 -7.88
CA GLU A 55 18.02 8.02 -8.42
C GLU A 55 18.94 8.91 -9.27
N GLU A 56 18.38 9.79 -10.12
CA GLU A 56 19.18 10.71 -10.94
C GLU A 56 19.92 11.73 -10.06
N LYS A 57 19.28 12.32 -9.05
CA LYS A 57 19.94 13.23 -8.10
C LYS A 57 21.05 12.54 -7.32
N VAL A 58 20.87 11.29 -6.92
CA VAL A 58 21.93 10.51 -6.26
C VAL A 58 23.08 10.20 -7.23
N LYS A 59 22.78 9.81 -8.48
CA LYS A 59 23.80 9.57 -9.52
C LYS A 59 24.56 10.85 -9.90
N GLU A 60 23.91 12.00 -9.93
CA GLU A 60 24.58 13.30 -10.15
C GLU A 60 25.50 13.68 -8.98
N ARG A 61 25.03 13.50 -7.74
CA ARG A 61 25.86 13.75 -6.55
C ARG A 61 27.07 12.82 -6.49
N LEU A 62 26.90 11.54 -6.82
CA LEU A 62 27.99 10.56 -6.87
C LEU A 62 29.01 10.88 -7.98
N ARG A 63 28.55 11.35 -9.15
CA ARG A 63 29.43 11.87 -10.21
C ARG A 63 30.18 13.13 -9.78
N ALA A 64 29.49 14.08 -9.14
CA ALA A 64 30.10 15.31 -8.63
C ALA A 64 31.16 15.06 -7.53
N LEU A 65 30.95 14.00 -6.73
CA LEU A 65 31.89 13.57 -5.69
C LEU A 65 32.97 12.61 -6.19
N GLY A 66 32.94 12.21 -7.47
CA GLY A 66 33.96 11.35 -8.09
C GLY A 66 33.88 9.86 -7.74
N TYR A 67 32.76 9.40 -7.17
CA TYR A 67 32.52 7.98 -6.85
C TYR A 67 31.93 7.19 -8.02
N MET A 68 31.39 7.87 -9.02
CA MET A 68 30.98 7.30 -10.30
C MET A 68 31.70 8.07 -11.41
N SER A 69 32.53 7.36 -12.19
CA SER A 69 33.15 7.87 -13.41
C SER A 69 32.18 7.86 -14.58
#